data_AF-A0A2R6CWY1-F1
#
_entry.id   AF-A0A2R6CWY1-F1
#
_cell.length_a   1.000
_cell.length_b   1.000
_cell.length_c   1.000
_cell.angle_alpha   90.00
_cell.angle_beta   90.00
_cell.angle_gamma   90.00
#
_symmetry.space_group_name_H-M   'P 1'
#
loop_
_entity.id
_entity.type
_entity.pdbx_description
1 polymer ?
#
loop_
_entity_poly.entity_id
_entity_poly.type
_entity_poly.pdbx_seq_one_letter_code
_entity_poly.pdbx_strand_id
1 'polypeptide(L)'
;MCGVTLRDWRATAALVLLAMVVAAPAFVWAAGQVGYAEPLENAAEATGATDDAESVHTGLLPDYGVPGLGSSAGTLVAALVGTALTLSVATGVGRLLADGTNGTD
;
A
#
# COMPACT_ATOMS: atom_id res chain seq x y z
N MET A 1 -19.44 -29.16 4.46
CA MET A 1 -18.59 -28.13 5.09
C MET A 1 -19.23 -26.78 4.79
N CYS A 2 -19.46 -25.98 5.83
CA CYS A 2 -20.39 -24.84 5.83
C CYS A 2 -19.94 -23.75 4.85
N GLY A 3 -20.65 -23.62 3.72
CA GLY A 3 -20.43 -22.54 2.76
C GLY A 3 -20.99 -21.25 3.32
N VAL A 4 -20.12 -20.32 3.70
CA VAL A 4 -20.52 -18.93 3.92
C VAL A 4 -20.84 -18.35 2.55
N THR A 5 -22.12 -18.38 2.18
CA THR A 5 -22.64 -17.56 1.09
C THR A 5 -22.65 -16.12 1.59
N LEU A 6 -21.52 -15.42 1.44
CA LEU A 6 -21.48 -13.96 1.57
C LEU A 6 -22.36 -13.42 0.44
N ARG A 7 -23.57 -12.99 0.80
CA ARG A 7 -24.61 -12.56 -0.12
C ARG A 7 -24.14 -11.50 -1.13
N ASP A 8 -23.05 -10.79 -0.81
CA ASP A 8 -22.26 -9.96 -1.73
C ASP A 8 -20.75 -10.06 -1.44
N TRP A 9 -20.04 -11.01 -2.09
CA TRP A 9 -18.59 -11.22 -1.90
C TRP A 9 -17.74 -9.95 -2.11
N ARG A 10 -18.18 -9.05 -3.00
CA ARG A 10 -17.52 -7.77 -3.29
C ARG A 10 -17.54 -6.84 -2.09
N ALA A 11 -18.69 -6.75 -1.40
CA ALA A 11 -18.83 -5.93 -0.21
C ALA A 11 -17.93 -6.47 0.91
N THR A 12 -17.86 -7.80 1.06
CA THR A 12 -16.95 -8.41 2.03
C THR A 12 -15.49 -8.15 1.68
N ALA A 13 -15.10 -8.31 0.41
CA ALA A 13 -13.74 -8.01 -0.03
C ALA A 13 -13.36 -6.55 0.24
N ALA A 14 -14.25 -5.59 -0.06
CA ALA A 14 -14.02 -4.18 0.22
C ALA A 14 -13.86 -3.90 1.72
N LEU A 15 -14.68 -4.54 2.58
CA LEU A 15 -14.58 -4.40 4.03
C LEU A 15 -13.27 -4.98 4.57
N VAL A 16 -12.83 -6.13 4.05
CA VAL A 16 -11.54 -6.73 4.41
C VAL A 16 -10.38 -5.83 4.00
N LEU A 17 -10.40 -5.29 2.77
CA LEU A 17 -9.37 -4.34 2.32
C LEU A 17 -9.34 -3.09 3.19
N LEU A 18 -10.50 -2.52 3.52
CA LEU A 18 -10.59 -1.38 4.42
C LEU A 18 -10.00 -1.71 5.80
N ALA A 19 -10.32 -2.88 6.36
CA ALA A 19 -9.76 -3.32 7.62
C ALA A 19 -8.22 -3.44 7.56
N MET A 20 -7.66 -3.96 6.48
CA MET A 20 -6.21 -4.03 6.29
C MET A 20 -5.57 -2.64 6.18
N VAL A 21 -6.17 -1.72 5.45
CA VAL A 21 -5.70 -0.33 5.32
C VAL A 21 -5.68 0.36 6.69
N VAL A 22 -6.73 0.20 7.49
CA VAL A 22 -6.81 0.76 8.84
C VAL A 22 -5.83 0.10 9.80
N ALA A 23 -5.52 -1.19 9.61
CA ALA A 23 -4.56 -1.91 10.43
C ALA A 23 -3.09 -1.56 10.10
N ALA A 24 -2.78 -1.13 8.87
CA ALA A 24 -1.40 -0.90 8.42
C ALA A 24 -0.59 0.07 9.31
N PRO A 25 -1.11 1.22 9.76
CA PRO A 25 -0.38 2.11 10.67
C PRO A 25 -0.03 1.47 12.02
N ALA A 26 -0.88 0.56 12.50
CA ALA A 26 -0.64 -0.15 13.76
C ALA A 26 0.56 -1.11 13.65
N PHE A 27 0.75 -1.74 12.49
CA PHE A 27 1.93 -2.57 12.23
C PHE A 27 3.21 -1.75 12.24
N VAL A 28 3.22 -0.59 11.59
CA VAL A 28 4.39 0.30 11.55
C VAL A 28 4.71 0.85 12.93
N TRP A 29 3.68 1.24 13.70
CA TRP A 29 3.88 1.63 15.09
C TRP A 29 4.49 0.49 15.92
N ALA A 30 3.94 -0.72 15.83
CA ALA A 30 4.44 -1.88 16.57
C ALA A 30 5.88 -2.26 16.17
N ALA A 31 6.24 -2.14 14.90
CA ALA A 31 7.60 -2.35 14.41
C ALA A 31 8.60 -1.38 15.07
N GLY A 32 8.21 -0.11 15.22
CA GLY A 32 9.00 0.88 15.97
C GLY A 32 9.19 0.52 17.44
N GLN A 33 8.17 -0.06 18.09
CA GLN A 33 8.27 -0.46 19.51
C GLN A 33 9.28 -1.59 19.76
N VAL A 34 9.52 -2.45 18.77
CA VAL A 34 10.48 -3.55 18.88
C VAL A 34 11.85 -3.20 18.28
N GLY A 35 12.03 -1.95 17.84
CA GLY A 35 13.27 -1.52 17.20
C GLY A 35 13.55 -2.28 15.90
N TYR A 36 12.51 -2.65 15.16
CA TYR A 36 12.69 -3.31 13.87
C TYR A 36 13.45 -2.38 12.92
N ALA A 37 14.60 -2.85 12.44
CA ALA A 37 15.37 -2.22 11.37
C ALA A 37 15.38 -3.16 10.17
N GLU A 38 15.16 -2.61 8.97
CA GLU A 38 15.15 -3.41 7.75
C GLU A 38 16.55 -4.00 7.48
N PRO A 39 16.64 -5.23 6.93
CA PRO A 39 17.94 -5.84 6.61
C PRO A 39 18.82 -4.96 5.71
N LEU A 40 18.20 -4.19 4.82
CA LEU A 40 18.88 -3.25 3.95
C LEU A 40 19.45 -2.06 4.71
N GLU A 41 18.73 -1.53 5.71
CA GLU A 41 19.20 -0.45 6.57
C GLU A 41 20.45 -0.88 7.35
N ASN A 42 20.39 -2.07 7.98
CA ASN A 42 21.53 -2.64 8.72
C ASN A 42 22.74 -2.88 7.81
N ALA A 43 22.51 -3.32 6.57
CA ALA A 43 23.58 -3.52 5.59
C ALA A 43 24.20 -2.19 5.13
N ALA A 44 23.38 -1.15 4.93
CA ALA A 44 23.85 0.18 4.59
C ALA A 44 24.72 0.75 5.73
N GLU A 45 24.28 0.61 6.97
CA GLU A 45 25.04 1.06 8.14
C GLU A 45 26.36 0.28 8.29
N ALA A 46 26.33 -1.05 8.13
CA ALA A 46 27.52 -1.90 8.19
C ALA A 46 28.54 -1.60 7.07
N THR A 47 28.09 -1.03 5.95
CA THR A 47 28.95 -0.69 4.80
C THR A 47 29.31 0.80 4.76
N GLY A 48 28.79 1.62 5.67
CA GLY A 48 28.94 3.08 5.66
C GLY A 48 28.15 3.79 4.55
N ALA A 49 27.27 3.07 3.85
CA ALA A 49 26.51 3.60 2.72
C ALA A 49 25.30 4.47 3.13
N THR A 50 24.97 4.52 4.43
CA THR A 50 23.93 5.39 4.98
C THR A 50 24.23 6.87 4.74
N ASP A 51 25.50 7.27 4.85
CA ASP A 51 25.91 8.67 4.67
C ASP A 51 25.92 9.11 3.19
N ASP A 52 26.08 8.16 2.25
CA ASP A 52 26.00 8.40 0.80
C ASP A 52 24.55 8.42 0.27
N ALA A 53 23.57 8.09 1.11
CA ALA A 53 22.14 8.05 0.77
C ALA A 53 21.43 9.40 0.99
N GLU A 54 22.16 10.53 1.02
CA GLU A 54 21.52 11.83 0.96
C GLU A 54 20.72 11.97 -0.35
N SER A 55 19.40 12.04 -0.22
CA SER A 55 18.55 12.21 -1.39
C SER A 55 18.84 13.56 -2.05
N VAL A 56 19.55 13.51 -3.18
CA VAL A 56 19.78 14.70 -4.04
C VAL A 56 18.47 15.10 -4.76
N HIS A 57 17.41 14.31 -4.61
CA HIS A 57 16.12 14.52 -5.25
C HIS A 57 15.21 15.42 -4.42
N THR A 58 15.03 16.66 -4.89
CA THR A 58 13.86 17.49 -4.56
C THR A 58 12.60 16.95 -5.28
N GLY A 59 12.30 15.67 -5.09
CA GLY A 59 11.09 15.06 -5.63
C GLY A 59 9.86 15.52 -4.86
N LEU A 60 8.67 15.38 -5.46
CA LEU A 60 7.40 15.66 -4.79
C LEU A 60 7.18 14.76 -3.54
N LEU A 61 7.82 13.59 -3.52
CA LEU A 61 7.77 12.58 -2.46
C LEU A 61 9.20 12.07 -2.19
N PRO A 62 10.04 12.84 -1.46
CA PRO A 62 11.38 12.39 -1.11
C PRO A 62 11.29 11.09 -0.30
N ASP A 63 12.14 10.12 -0.62
CA ASP A 63 12.17 8.78 -0.01
C ASP A 63 10.79 8.08 -0.01
N TYR A 64 9.94 8.42 -0.99
CA TYR A 64 8.55 7.95 -1.11
C TYR A 64 7.66 8.32 0.10
N GLY A 65 8.11 9.26 0.93
CA GLY A 65 7.38 9.81 2.07
C GLY A 65 6.49 10.98 1.67
N VAL A 66 5.51 11.27 2.54
CA VAL A 66 4.64 12.46 2.41
C VAL A 66 5.15 13.54 3.36
N PRO A 67 5.58 14.71 2.86
CA PRO A 67 6.07 15.79 3.71
C PRO A 67 5.04 16.21 4.77
N GLY A 68 5.49 16.38 6.00
CA GLY A 68 4.65 16.78 7.14
C GLY A 68 3.84 15.64 7.78
N LEU A 69 3.95 14.40 7.29
CA LEU A 69 3.36 13.22 7.94
C LEU A 69 4.44 12.35 8.59
N GLY A 70 4.16 11.89 9.82
CA GLY A 70 4.98 10.87 10.48
C GLY A 70 4.76 9.48 9.85
N SER A 71 5.66 8.54 10.14
CA SER A 71 5.68 7.20 9.52
C SER A 71 4.33 6.46 9.53
N SER A 72 3.62 6.44 10.67
CA SER A 72 2.30 5.80 10.76
C SER A 72 1.22 6.48 9.89
N ALA A 73 1.19 7.82 9.86
CA ALA A 73 0.24 8.57 9.05
C ALA A 73 0.56 8.47 7.55
N GLY A 74 1.84 8.53 7.18
CA GLY A 74 2.31 8.28 5.82
C GLY A 74 1.95 6.89 5.32
N THR A 75 2.07 5.87 6.19
CA THR A 75 1.67 4.48 5.89
C THR A 75 0.17 4.37 5.61
N LEU A 76 -0.68 5.06 6.39
CA LEU A 76 -2.12 5.07 6.12
C LEU A 76 -2.43 5.64 4.74
N VAL A 77 -1.79 6.77 4.40
CA VAL A 77 -1.97 7.43 3.10
C VAL A 77 -1.50 6.51 1.97
N ALA A 78 -0.31 5.91 2.10
CA ALA A 78 0.21 4.97 1.11
C ALA A 78 -0.72 3.76 0.92
N ALA A 79 -1.22 3.17 2.01
CA ALA A 79 -2.15 2.05 1.97
C ALA A 79 -3.49 2.42 1.28
N LEU A 80 -4.04 3.60 1.59
CA LEU A 80 -5.26 4.10 0.93
C LEU A 80 -5.04 4.32 -0.56
N VAL A 81 -3.99 5.06 -0.94
CA VAL A 81 -3.69 5.42 -2.32
C VAL A 81 -3.39 4.16 -3.15
N GLY A 82 -2.52 3.28 -2.66
CA GLY A 82 -2.17 2.04 -3.35
C GLY A 82 -3.38 1.11 -3.56
N THR A 83 -4.22 0.96 -2.54
CA THR A 83 -5.45 0.15 -2.64
C THR A 83 -6.43 0.75 -3.65
N ALA A 84 -6.69 2.06 -3.56
CA ALA A 84 -7.61 2.74 -4.47
C ALA A 84 -7.11 2.69 -5.92
N LEU A 85 -5.83 2.92 -6.15
CA LEU A 85 -5.22 2.88 -7.48
C LEU A 85 -5.32 1.48 -8.08
N THR A 86 -4.96 0.45 -7.31
CA THR A 86 -5.02 -0.96 -7.76
C THR A 86 -6.43 -1.36 -8.16
N LEU A 87 -7.42 -1.07 -7.30
CA LEU A 87 -8.82 -1.37 -7.58
C LEU A 87 -9.33 -0.60 -8.80
N SER A 88 -8.96 0.67 -8.94
CA SER A 88 -9.37 1.51 -10.08
C SER A 88 -8.82 0.96 -11.40
N VAL A 89 -7.54 0.58 -11.44
CA VAL A 89 -6.93 0.00 -12.64
C VAL A 89 -7.57 -1.36 -12.96
N ALA A 90 -7.64 -2.27 -11.98
CA ALA A 90 -8.18 -3.61 -12.20
C ALA A 90 -9.64 -3.58 -12.68
N THR A 91 -10.48 -2.75 -12.04
CA THR A 91 -11.89 -2.61 -12.44
C THR A 91 -12.06 -1.85 -13.75
N GLY A 92 -11.21 -0.84 -14.01
CA GLY A 92 -11.19 -0.10 -15.27
C GLY A 92 -10.86 -1.00 -16.45
N VAL A 93 -9.77 -1.77 -16.36
CA VAL A 93 -9.39 -2.76 -17.38
C VAL A 93 -10.49 -3.81 -17.56
N GLY A 94 -11.05 -4.33 -16.46
CA GLY A 94 -12.15 -5.30 -16.53
C GLY A 94 -13.39 -4.77 -17.27
N ARG A 95 -13.72 -3.49 -17.11
CA ARG A 95 -14.83 -2.84 -17.85
C ARG A 95 -14.52 -2.67 -19.33
N LEU A 96 -13.33 -2.18 -19.67
CA LEU A 96 -12.92 -1.99 -21.07
C LEU A 96 -12.96 -3.31 -21.85
N LEU A 97 -12.53 -4.41 -21.23
CA LEU A 97 -12.58 -5.73 -21.84
C LEU A 97 -14.02 -6.25 -21.99
N ALA A 98 -14.89 -6.00 -21.01
CA ALA A 98 -16.30 -6.40 -21.08
C ALA A 98 -17.08 -5.62 -22.15
N ASP A 99 -16.82 -4.32 -22.29
CA ASP A 99 -17.49 -3.48 -23.30
C ASP A 99 -17.04 -3.84 -24.72
N GLY A 100 -15.77 -4.18 -24.91
CA GLY A 100 -15.23 -4.63 -26.20
C GLY A 100 -15.83 -5.94 -26.72
N THR A 101 -16.29 -6.83 -25.82
CA THR A 101 -16.95 -8.09 -26.19
C THR A 101 -18.43 -7.95 -26.57
N ASN A 102 -19.09 -6.85 -26.22
CA ASN A 102 -20.51 -6.62 -26.54
C ASN A 102 -20.71 -5.86 -27.88
N GLY A 103 -19.63 -5.48 -28.57
CA GLY A 103 -19.66 -4.71 -29.82
C GLY A 103 -19.30 -5.51 -31.08
N THR A 104 -19.06 -6.82 -30.96
CA THR A 104 -18.80 -7.73 -32.08
C THR A 104 -19.97 -8.68 -32.27
N ASP A 105 -21.10 -8.15 -32.72
CA ASP A 105 -22.14 -8.88 -33.45
C ASP A 105 -21.92 -8.69 -34.95
#